data_AF-A0PNI7-F1
#
_entry.id   AF-A0PNI7-F1
#
_cell.length_a   1.000
_cell.length_b   1.000
_cell.length_c   1.000
_cell.angle_alpha   90.00
_cell.angle_beta   90.00
_cell.angle_gamma   90.00
#
_symmetry.space_group_name_H-M   'P 1'
#
loop_
_entity.id
_entity.type
_entity.pdbx_description
1 polymer ?
#
loop_
_entity_poly.entity_id
_entity_poly.type
_entity_poly.pdbx_seq_one_letter_code
_entity_poly.pdbx_strand_id
1 'polypeptide(L)' 'MGKAVAAITGSSGLIGSALAAALRVADHRVLRIVHRAPANSEELHLSPESGEFDRDALADVDVVISSTAT' A
#
# COMPACT_ATOMS: atom_id res chain seq x y z
N MET A 1 8.16 7.55 -17.72
CA MET A 1 7.26 7.89 -16.60
C MET A 1 8.12 8.10 -15.37
N GLY A 2 7.87 9.15 -14.59
CA GLY A 2 8.60 9.35 -13.33
C GLY A 2 8.30 8.25 -12.31
N LYS A 3 9.11 8.18 -11.25
CA LYS A 3 8.90 7.31 -10.10
C LYS A 3 7.60 7.67 -9.38
N ALA A 4 6.61 6.79 -9.42
CA ALA A 4 5.34 6.97 -8.71
C ALA A 4 5.36 6.28 -7.34
N VAL A 5 4.51 6.76 -6.43
CA VAL A 5 4.24 6.16 -5.13
C VAL A 5 2.84 5.55 -5.15
N ALA A 6 2.76 4.23 -4.98
CA ALA A 6 1.50 3.48 -4.96
C ALA A 6 1.19 2.95 -3.55
N ALA A 7 0.01 3.28 -3.03
CA ALA A 7 -0.52 2.68 -1.82
C ALA A 7 -1.41 1.47 -2.15
N ILE A 8 -1.20 0.33 -1.49
CA ILE A 8 -1.88 -0.93 -1.83
C ILE A 8 -2.53 -1.55 -0.59
N THR A 9 -3.86 -1.72 -0.63
CA THR A 9 -4.59 -2.60 0.31
C THR A 9 -4.56 -4.04 -0.21
N GLY A 10 -4.67 -5.04 0.68
CA GLY A 10 -4.62 -6.45 0.26
C GLY A 10 -3.26 -6.90 -0.30
N SER A 11 -2.20 -6.14 0.01
CA SER A 11 -0.82 -6.37 -0.49
C SER A 11 -0.17 -7.68 -0.02
N SER A 12 -0.81 -8.44 0.87
CA SER A 12 -0.40 -9.79 1.29
C SER A 12 -1.12 -10.91 0.53
N GLY A 13 -2.15 -10.61 -0.26
CA GLY A 13 -2.85 -11.60 -1.09
C GLY A 13 -2.10 -11.90 -2.39
N LEU A 14 -2.49 -12.97 -3.09
CA LEU A 14 -1.84 -13.45 -4.33
C LEU A 14 -1.60 -12.33 -5.36
N ILE A 15 -2.66 -11.59 -5.68
CA ILE A 15 -2.60 -10.50 -6.67
C ILE A 15 -1.82 -9.32 -6.10
N GLY A 16 -2.11 -8.90 -4.87
CA GLY A 16 -1.46 -7.77 -4.23
C GLY A 16 0.05 -7.94 -4.07
N SER A 17 0.52 -9.14 -3.75
CA SER A 17 1.96 -9.43 -3.63
C SER A 17 2.66 -9.40 -4.99
N ALA A 18 2.04 -9.97 -6.03
CA ALA A 18 2.60 -9.96 -7.38
C ALA A 18 2.66 -8.54 -7.96
N LEU A 19 1.60 -7.75 -7.75
CA LEU A 19 1.54 -6.35 -8.15
C LEU A 19 2.60 -5.50 -7.45
N ALA A 20 2.74 -5.65 -6.13
CA ALA A 20 3.75 -4.92 -5.36
C ALA A 20 5.18 -5.25 -5.84
N ALA A 21 5.45 -6.52 -6.22
CA ALA A 21 6.73 -6.90 -6.79
C ALA A 21 6.95 -6.24 -8.16
N ALA A 22 5.95 -6.29 -9.05
CA ALA A 22 6.04 -5.70 -10.39
C ALA A 22 6.29 -4.18 -10.35
N LEU A 23 5.60 -3.46 -9.46
CA LEU A 23 5.78 -2.01 -9.29
C LEU A 23 7.20 -1.66 -8.81
N ARG A 24 7.74 -2.43 -7.86
CA ARG A 24 9.13 -2.23 -7.41
C ARG A 24 10.15 -2.49 -8.50
N VAL A 25 9.94 -3.53 -9.32
CA VAL A 25 10.80 -3.82 -10.50
C VAL A 25 10.75 -2.66 -11.51
N ALA A 26 9.60 -1.99 -11.63
CA ALA A 26 9.44 -0.79 -12.46
C ALA A 26 9.98 0.50 -11.80
N ASP A 27 10.74 0.40 -10.70
CA ASP A 27 11.27 1.52 -9.90
C ASP A 27 10.19 2.45 -9.30
N HIS A 28 9.00 1.91 -9.03
CA HIS A 28 7.97 2.60 -8.25
C HIS A 28 8.10 2.29 -6.76
N ARG A 29 7.72 3.26 -5.91
CA ARG A 29 7.63 3.06 -4.46
C ARG A 29 6.30 2.42 -4.12
N VAL A 30 6.31 1.49 -3.16
CA VAL A 30 5.10 0.80 -2.71
C VAL A 30 4.91 1.04 -1.22
N LEU A 31 3.80 1.67 -0.86
CA LEU A 31 3.30 1.80 0.50
C LEU A 31 2.23 0.73 0.74
N ARG A 32 2.46 -0.18 1.67
CA ARG A 32 1.52 -1.28 1.97
C ARG A 32 0.57 -0.87 3.07
N ILE A 33 -0.73 -0.84 2.79
CA ILE A 33 -1.75 -0.61 3.81
C ILE A 33 -2.06 -1.94 4.49
N VAL A 34 -1.83 -2.02 5.79
CA VAL A 34 -1.93 -3.25 6.59
C VAL A 34 -2.75 -3.04 7.85
N HIS A 35 -3.48 -4.07 8.30
CA HIS A 35 -4.33 -4.00 9.50
C HIS A 35 -3.58 -4.39 10.79
N ARG A 36 -2.38 -4.94 10.64
CA ARG A 36 -1.48 -5.30 11.75
C ARG A 36 -0.52 -4.16 12.06
N ALA A 37 0.22 -4.25 13.16
CA ALA A 37 1.34 -3.34 13.41
C ALA A 37 2.31 -3.31 12.21
N PRO A 38 2.73 -2.12 11.73
CA PRO A 38 3.69 -1.98 10.64
C PRO A 38 5.00 -2.68 10.96
N ALA A 39 5.52 -3.48 10.03
CA ALA A 39 6.80 -4.16 10.20
C ALA A 39 8.00 -3.28 9.80
N ASN A 40 7.78 -2.24 9.00
CA ASN A 40 8.79 -1.31 8.51
C ASN A 40 8.13 0.00 8.03
N SER A 41 8.95 0.97 7.62
CA SER A 41 8.51 2.29 7.14
C SER A 41 7.79 2.28 5.79
N GLU A 42 7.72 1.14 5.09
CA GLU A 42 6.93 0.96 3.87
C GLU A 42 5.52 0.41 4.17
N GLU A 43 5.14 0.26 5.44
CA GLU A 43 3.81 -0.17 5.85
C GLU A 43 3.06 0.96 6.56
N LEU A 44 1.81 1.18 6.15
CA LEU A 44 0.87 2.09 6.79
C LEU A 44 -0.19 1.26 7.52
N HIS A 45 -0.36 1.51 8.82
CA HIS A 45 -1.41 0.87 9.59
C HIS A 45 -2.78 1.47 9.26
N LEU A 46 -3.75 0.62 8.96
CA LEU A 46 -5.16 0.95 8.88
C LEU A 46 -5.90 0.24 10.01
N SER A 47 -6.48 1.03 10.91
CA SER A 47 -7.30 0.51 12.01
C SER A 47 -8.50 -0.25 11.44
N PRO A 48 -8.67 -1.56 11.71
CA PRO A 48 -9.82 -2.33 11.22
C PRO A 48 -11.14 -1.90 11.87
N GLU A 49 -11.06 -1.30 13.06
CA GLU A 49 -12.19 -0.95 13.91
C GLU A 49 -12.71 0.48 13.64
N SER A 50 -11.81 1.45 13.45
CA SER A 50 -12.20 2.83 13.13
C SER A 50 -12.06 3.18 11.65
N GLY A 51 -11.34 2.38 10.85
CA GLY A 51 -11.00 2.71 9.47
C GLY A 51 -10.02 3.87 9.35
N GLU A 52 -9.38 4.25 10.46
CA GLU A 52 -8.45 5.39 10.52
C GLU A 52 -7.02 4.95 10.18
N PHE A 53 -6.31 5.87 9.55
CA PHE A 53 -4.90 5.79 9.22
C PHE A 53 -4.32 7.20 9.23
N ASP A 54 -3.01 7.32 9.37
CA ASP A 54 -2.32 8.60 9.28
C ASP A 54 -2.48 9.19 7.87
N ARG A 55 -3.22 10.30 7.77
CA ARG A 55 -3.51 10.95 6.49
C ARG A 55 -2.26 11.57 5.88
N ASP A 56 -1.33 12.03 6.71
CA ASP A 56 -0.08 12.63 6.25
C ASP A 56 0.80 11.58 5.56
N ALA A 57 0.65 10.30 5.94
CA ALA A 57 1.33 9.19 5.28
C ALA A 57 0.87 8.93 3.84
N LEU A 58 -0.28 9.47 3.41
CA LEU A 58 -0.74 9.40 2.02
C LEU A 58 -0.46 10.67 1.21
N ALA A 59 0.15 11.71 1.80
CA ALA A 59 0.33 13.00 1.14
C ALA A 59 1.13 12.91 -0.18
N ASP A 60 2.10 11.99 -0.24
CA ASP A 60 2.97 11.77 -1.40
C ASP A 60 2.50 10.60 -2.30
N VAL A 61 1.29 10.08 -2.11
CA VAL A 61 0.78 8.92 -2.87
C VAL A 61 0.11 9.38 -4.16
N ASP A 62 0.62 8.92 -5.30
CA ASP A 62 0.06 9.20 -6.63
C ASP A 62 -1.18 8.36 -6.93
N VAL A 63 -1.23 7.13 -6.39
CA VAL A 63 -2.30 6.17 -6.67
C VAL A 63 -2.60 5.25 -5.49
N VAL A 64 -3.88 4.98 -5.26
CA VAL A 64 -4.35 3.98 -4.30
C VAL A 64 -4.95 2.80 -5.05
N ILE A 65 -4.52 1.59 -4.71
CA ILE A 65 -4.97 0.34 -5.31
C ILE A 65 -5.64 -0.50 -4.23
N SER A 66 -6.89 -0.89 -4.48
CA SER A 66 -7.64 -1.80 -3.61
C SER A 66 -7.83 -3.14 -4.28
N SER A 67 -7.31 -4.20 -3.68
CA SER A 67 -7.58 -5.58 -4.08
C SER A 67 -8.54 -6.20 -3.07
N THR A 68 -9.82 -5.87 -3.20
CA THR A 68 -10.91 -6.59 -2.56
C THR A 68 -11.58 -7.46 -3.62
N ALA A 69 -11.64 -8.77 -3.37
CA ALA A 69 -12.61 -9.62 -4.05
C ALA A 69 -13.92 -9.41 -3.30
N THR A 70 -14.72 -8.45 -3.76
CA THR A 70 -16.12 -8.32 -3.33
C THR A 70 -16.98 -9.20 -4.23
#